data_AF-A0A2V8GZE8-F1
#
_entry.id   AF-A0A2V8GZE8-F1
#
_cell.length_a   1.000
_cell.length_b   1.000
_cell.length_c   1.000
_cell.angle_alpha   90.00
_cell.angle_beta   90.00
_cell.angle_gamma   90.00
#
_symmetry.space_group_name_H-M   'P 1'
#
loop_
_entity.id
_entity.type
_entity.pdbx_description
1 polymer ?
#
loop_
_entity_poly.entity_id
_entity_poly.type
_entity_poly.pdbx_seq_one_letter_code
_entity_poly.pdbx_strand_id
1 'polypeptide(L)'
;MKADKLYLVGFMGAGKTSVARALGRRMGWRFEDIDHRIEAREGLRVAEIFARHGEPYFRSVERSVLEDLLPQRHIIVATGGGTFVDPENRAAMLADGAVAWLDVPLERVIERVPADGRRPLASDRTQMEQPSRRRDRRAHSGVDWVLKYLVISDIHANLEALEAVLNAAGHYDHALVLGDLVGYGADPNAVIERVRSLGPTTFIRGNHDKVGSGLETTDGFNYLARHAIEWTANSLTDEHRQWLAALPQGPVVVDDLVEICHGAPFDEDVYIFDELDAMRGIRTARRPLCLFGHTHVVAA
;
A
#
# COMPACT_ATOMS: atom_id res chain seq x y z
N MET A 1 10.65 11.42 14.52
CA MET A 1 9.46 12.05 15.15
C MET A 1 8.46 10.94 15.43
N LYS A 2 7.91 10.84 16.65
CA LYS A 2 6.72 10.00 16.87
C LYS A 2 5.52 10.83 16.42
N ALA A 3 5.00 10.55 15.23
CA ALA A 3 3.75 11.16 14.79
C ALA A 3 2.64 10.75 15.76
N ASP A 4 1.78 11.68 16.16
CA ASP A 4 0.59 11.46 17.00
C ASP A 4 -0.73 11.66 16.22
N LYS A 5 -0.61 11.79 14.89
CA LYS A 5 -1.70 11.87 13.93
C LYS A 5 -1.25 11.38 12.56
N LEU A 6 -2.17 10.71 11.85
CA LEU A 6 -1.97 10.22 10.48
C LEU A 6 -3.13 10.65 9.57
N TYR A 7 -2.81 11.26 8.44
CA TYR A 7 -3.73 11.53 7.33
C TYR A 7 -3.52 10.50 6.23
N LEU A 8 -4.58 9.78 5.85
CA LEU A 8 -4.57 8.92 4.68
C LEU A 8 -5.17 9.68 3.51
N VAL A 9 -4.37 9.88 2.46
CA VAL A 9 -4.75 10.63 1.25
C VAL A 9 -4.64 9.74 0.02
N GLY A 10 -5.26 10.15 -1.09
CA GLY A 10 -5.28 9.39 -2.34
C GLY A 10 -6.66 9.30 -2.96
N PHE A 11 -6.72 8.72 -4.16
CA PHE A 11 -7.94 8.71 -4.97
C PHE A 11 -9.10 7.96 -4.30
N MET A 12 -10.35 8.22 -4.70
CA MET A 12 -11.47 7.42 -4.22
C MET A 12 -11.26 5.94 -4.56
N GLY A 13 -11.74 5.02 -3.71
CA GLY A 13 -11.51 3.58 -3.90
C GLY A 13 -10.08 3.10 -3.58
N ALA A 14 -9.15 3.99 -3.19
CA ALA A 14 -7.79 3.60 -2.80
C ALA A 14 -7.69 2.81 -1.47
N GLY A 15 -8.79 2.68 -0.70
CA GLY A 15 -8.82 1.91 0.55
C GLY A 15 -8.62 2.72 1.84
N LYS A 16 -8.55 4.05 1.76
CA LYS A 16 -8.28 4.96 2.90
C LYS A 16 -9.12 4.67 4.15
N THR A 17 -10.45 4.55 4.01
CA THR A 17 -11.35 4.29 5.15
C THR A 17 -11.10 2.92 5.79
N SER A 18 -10.82 1.90 4.98
CA SER A 18 -10.50 0.54 5.46
C SER A 18 -9.20 0.55 6.25
N VAL A 19 -8.15 1.12 5.67
CA VAL A 19 -6.83 1.27 6.30
C VAL A 19 -6.94 2.11 7.58
N ALA A 20 -7.65 3.24 7.57
CA ALA A 20 -7.83 4.09 8.74
C ALA A 20 -8.48 3.34 9.92
N ARG A 21 -9.52 2.56 9.64
CA ARG A 21 -10.24 1.77 10.65
C ARG A 21 -9.36 0.67 11.23
N ALA A 22 -8.65 -0.06 10.37
CA ALA A 22 -7.72 -1.11 10.76
C ALA A 22 -6.60 -0.55 11.67
N LEU A 23 -5.96 0.53 11.22
CA LEU A 23 -4.90 1.21 11.94
C LEU A 23 -5.39 1.81 13.26
N GLY A 24 -6.58 2.42 13.29
CA GLY A 24 -7.14 3.04 14.50
C GLY A 24 -7.36 2.01 15.61
N ARG A 25 -7.95 0.86 15.25
CA ARG A 25 -8.12 -0.28 16.18
C ARG A 25 -6.79 -0.78 16.74
N ARG A 26 -5.75 -0.84 15.90
CA ARG A 26 -4.41 -1.32 16.28
C ARG A 26 -3.69 -0.38 17.24
N MET A 27 -3.68 0.91 16.91
CA MET A 27 -2.96 1.90 17.70
C MET A 27 -3.72 2.34 18.96
N GLY A 28 -4.98 1.90 19.12
CA GLY A 28 -5.89 2.45 20.12
C GLY A 28 -6.23 3.92 19.84
N TRP A 29 -6.14 4.34 18.58
CA TRP A 29 -6.39 5.70 18.13
C TRP A 29 -7.80 5.83 17.56
N ARG A 30 -8.35 7.03 17.65
CA ARG A 30 -9.62 7.34 16.98
C ARG A 30 -9.40 7.32 15.47
N PHE A 31 -10.42 6.97 14.70
CA PHE A 31 -10.38 7.15 13.25
C PHE A 31 -11.59 7.99 12.83
N GLU A 32 -11.38 8.88 11.86
CA GLU A 32 -12.42 9.73 11.29
C GLU A 32 -12.35 9.65 9.76
N ASP A 33 -13.51 9.66 9.11
CA ASP A 33 -13.64 9.79 7.66
C ASP A 33 -14.27 11.14 7.37
N ILE A 34 -13.56 12.01 6.63
CA ILE A 34 -14.01 13.37 6.35
C ILE A 34 -15.36 13.37 5.64
N ASP A 35 -15.60 12.46 4.68
CA ASP A 35 -16.86 12.41 3.95
C ASP A 35 -18.02 12.07 4.91
N HIS A 36 -17.84 11.10 5.81
CA HIS A 36 -18.87 10.79 6.83
C HIS A 36 -19.12 11.95 7.81
N ARG A 37 -18.06 12.69 8.17
CA ARG A 37 -18.15 13.83 9.09
C ARG A 37 -18.89 15.01 8.44
N ILE A 38 -18.71 15.21 7.13
CA ILE A 38 -19.48 16.16 6.32
C ILE A 38 -20.96 15.73 6.28
N GLU A 39 -21.25 14.46 5.94
CA GLU A 39 -22.63 13.97 5.86
C GLU A 39 -23.36 14.09 7.21
N ALA A 40 -22.68 13.76 8.31
CA ALA A 40 -23.22 13.90 9.65
C ALA A 40 -23.50 15.36 10.04
N ARG A 41 -22.67 16.30 9.59
CA ARG A 41 -22.83 17.74 9.84
C ARG A 41 -23.98 18.33 9.04
N GLU A 42 -24.05 18.00 7.75
CA GLU A 42 -25.01 18.59 6.82
C GLU A 42 -26.38 17.88 6.87
N GLY A 43 -26.43 16.66 7.43
CA GLY A 43 -27.64 15.82 7.41
C GLY A 43 -28.04 15.36 6.00
N LEU A 44 -27.11 15.43 5.04
CA LEU A 44 -27.29 15.11 3.64
C LEU A 44 -26.14 14.22 3.17
N ARG A 45 -26.39 13.33 2.21
CA ARG A 45 -25.31 12.58 1.56
C ARG A 45 -24.45 13.50 0.70
N VAL A 46 -23.18 13.14 0.50
CA VAL A 46 -22.26 13.92 -0.36
C VAL A 46 -22.88 14.20 -1.73
N ALA A 47 -23.48 13.20 -2.37
CA ALA A 47 -24.14 13.38 -3.67
C ALA A 47 -25.27 14.43 -3.64
N GLU A 48 -26.02 14.50 -2.54
CA GLU A 48 -27.11 15.47 -2.35
C GLU A 48 -26.58 16.88 -2.08
N ILE A 49 -25.48 17.00 -1.35
CA ILE A 49 -24.80 18.28 -1.10
C ILE A 49 -24.32 18.88 -2.43
N PHE A 50 -23.65 18.07 -3.26
CA PHE A 50 -23.22 18.50 -4.60
C PHE A 50 -24.42 18.91 -5.47
N ALA A 51 -25.51 18.15 -5.46
CA ALA A 51 -26.69 18.45 -6.27
C ALA A 51 -27.43 19.72 -5.81
N ARG A 52 -27.50 19.99 -4.50
CA ARG A 52 -28.27 21.12 -3.95
C ARG A 52 -27.46 22.40 -3.81
N HIS A 53 -26.20 22.30 -3.43
CA HIS A 53 -25.36 23.42 -3.01
C HIS A 53 -24.12 23.62 -3.89
N GLY A 54 -23.79 22.64 -4.73
CA GLY A 54 -22.64 22.68 -5.63
C GLY A 54 -21.30 22.38 -4.95
N GLU A 55 -20.28 22.18 -5.78
CA GLU A 55 -18.92 21.86 -5.31
C GLU A 55 -18.29 22.96 -4.44
N PRO A 56 -18.40 24.27 -4.74
CA PRO A 56 -17.77 25.30 -3.89
C PRO A 56 -18.23 25.27 -2.44
N TYR A 57 -19.51 25.00 -2.20
CA TYR A 57 -20.06 24.82 -0.86
C TYR A 57 -19.51 23.54 -0.21
N PHE A 58 -19.52 22.41 -0.92
CA PHE A 58 -18.92 21.18 -0.40
C PHE A 58 -17.46 21.39 0.03
N ARG A 59 -16.66 22.14 -0.76
CA ARG A 59 -15.26 22.44 -0.44
C ARG A 59 -15.11 23.32 0.80
N SER A 60 -16.00 24.28 1.04
CA SER A 60 -15.94 25.10 2.26
C SER A 60 -16.28 24.29 3.51
N VAL A 61 -17.27 23.39 3.42
CA VAL A 61 -17.62 22.46 4.50
C VAL A 61 -16.49 21.45 4.75
N GLU A 62 -15.89 20.90 3.69
CA GLU A 62 -14.73 19.99 3.76
C GLU A 62 -13.56 20.64 4.50
N ARG A 63 -13.25 21.90 4.19
CA ARG A 63 -12.22 22.69 4.90
C ARG A 63 -12.56 22.87 6.37
N SER A 64 -13.78 23.29 6.69
CA SER A 64 -14.21 23.48 8.09
C SER A 64 -14.18 22.17 8.89
N VAL A 65 -14.50 21.04 8.27
CA VAL A 65 -14.37 19.72 8.90
C VAL A 65 -12.91 19.38 9.19
N LEU A 66 -12.01 19.64 8.24
CA LEU A 66 -10.57 19.45 8.45
C LEU A 66 -10.06 20.31 9.62
N GLU A 67 -10.44 21.58 9.67
CA GLU A 67 -10.05 22.53 10.74
C GLU A 67 -10.40 22.01 12.15
N ASP A 68 -11.57 21.39 12.30
CA ASP A 68 -11.98 20.78 13.57
C ASP A 68 -11.20 19.51 13.94
N LEU A 69 -10.55 18.87 12.97
CA LEU A 69 -9.73 17.68 13.17
C LEU A 69 -8.27 18.04 13.46
N LEU A 70 -7.78 19.22 13.04
CA LEU A 70 -6.42 19.70 13.30
C LEU A 70 -6.02 19.71 14.79
N PRO A 71 -6.83 20.18 15.76
CA PRO A 71 -6.40 20.17 17.17
C PRO A 71 -6.43 18.77 17.81
N GLN A 72 -7.06 17.77 17.17
CA GLN A 72 -7.21 16.45 17.75
C GLN A 72 -5.90 15.65 17.67
N ARG A 73 -5.65 14.74 18.61
CA ARG A 73 -4.45 13.89 18.63
C ARG A 73 -4.84 12.44 18.86
N HIS A 74 -3.91 11.53 18.59
CA HIS A 74 -4.11 10.08 18.57
C HIS A 74 -5.30 9.71 17.68
N ILE A 75 -5.23 10.20 16.44
CA ILE A 75 -6.30 10.11 15.45
C ILE A 75 -5.75 9.80 14.06
N ILE A 76 -6.50 9.00 13.31
CA ILE A 76 -6.25 8.69 11.91
C ILE A 76 -7.39 9.25 11.06
N VAL A 77 -7.07 10.08 10.08
CA VAL A 77 -8.06 10.78 9.26
C VAL A 77 -8.00 10.24 7.84
N ALA A 78 -9.05 9.56 7.40
CA ALA A 78 -9.27 9.24 5.99
C ALA A 78 -9.86 10.46 5.30
N THR A 79 -9.17 11.01 4.31
CA THR A 79 -9.64 12.21 3.61
C THR A 79 -10.51 11.88 2.41
N GLY A 80 -11.32 12.85 1.96
CA GLY A 80 -11.87 12.82 0.60
C GLY A 80 -10.75 12.92 -0.44
N GLY A 81 -11.02 12.48 -1.67
CA GLY A 81 -10.01 12.56 -2.76
C GLY A 81 -9.57 14.00 -3.07
N GLY A 82 -10.50 14.95 -2.93
CA GLY A 82 -10.23 16.36 -3.19
C GLY A 82 -9.67 17.14 -2.00
N THR A 83 -9.70 16.61 -0.78
CA THR A 83 -9.25 17.33 0.42
C THR A 83 -7.77 17.74 0.31
N PHE A 84 -6.91 16.84 -0.18
CA PHE A 84 -5.46 17.08 -0.31
C PHE A 84 -5.09 17.87 -1.59
N VAL A 85 -6.02 18.00 -2.52
CA VAL A 85 -5.82 18.76 -3.76
C VAL A 85 -5.82 20.26 -3.47
N ASP A 86 -6.66 20.70 -2.55
CA ASP A 86 -6.69 22.08 -2.05
C ASP A 86 -5.34 22.44 -1.39
N PRO A 87 -4.65 23.51 -1.85
CA PRO A 87 -3.33 23.88 -1.33
C PRO A 87 -3.30 24.25 0.16
N GLU A 88 -4.35 24.88 0.68
CA GLU A 88 -4.40 25.32 2.08
C GLU A 88 -4.62 24.11 3.00
N ASN A 89 -5.56 23.24 2.64
CA ASN A 89 -5.79 21.98 3.36
C ASN A 89 -4.54 21.11 3.36
N ARG A 90 -3.85 21.00 2.21
CA ARG A 90 -2.59 20.27 2.08
C ARG A 90 -1.51 20.82 2.99
N ALA A 91 -1.30 22.13 2.99
CA ALA A 91 -0.32 22.78 3.86
C ALA A 91 -0.63 22.54 5.34
N ALA A 92 -1.92 22.63 5.73
CA ALA A 92 -2.36 22.36 7.09
C ALA A 92 -2.07 20.91 7.52
N MET A 93 -2.40 19.92 6.67
CA MET A 93 -2.15 18.50 6.97
C MET A 93 -0.66 18.19 7.11
N LEU A 94 0.17 18.68 6.18
CA LEU A 94 1.63 18.48 6.20
C LEU A 94 2.30 19.15 7.40
N ALA A 95 1.75 20.25 7.90
CA ALA A 95 2.26 20.94 9.09
C ALA A 95 1.81 20.28 10.42
N ASP A 96 0.73 19.49 10.39
CA ASP A 96 0.04 19.02 11.61
C ASP A 96 0.33 17.56 11.98
N GLY A 97 0.51 16.67 11.01
CA GLY A 97 0.69 15.24 11.25
C GLY A 97 1.37 14.50 10.09
N ALA A 98 1.57 13.19 10.26
CA ALA A 98 2.06 12.36 9.16
C ALA A 98 1.02 12.27 8.06
N VAL A 99 1.43 12.32 6.80
CA VAL A 99 0.56 12.13 5.63
C VAL A 99 1.05 10.93 4.85
N ALA A 100 0.17 9.95 4.62
CA ALA A 100 0.46 8.77 3.80
C ALA A 100 -0.45 8.75 2.57
N TRP A 101 0.16 8.74 1.40
CA TRP A 101 -0.55 8.65 0.13
C TRP A 101 -0.70 7.20 -0.31
N LEU A 102 -1.94 6.73 -0.42
CA LEU A 102 -2.27 5.44 -1.02
C LEU A 102 -2.42 5.60 -2.55
N ASP A 103 -1.32 5.41 -3.29
CA ASP A 103 -1.35 5.42 -4.77
C ASP A 103 -1.79 4.04 -5.29
N VAL A 104 -3.03 3.97 -5.78
CA VAL A 104 -3.62 2.75 -6.34
C VAL A 104 -3.88 2.93 -7.84
N PRO A 105 -3.53 1.94 -8.69
CA PRO A 105 -3.86 1.97 -10.11
C PRO A 105 -5.36 2.18 -10.36
N LEU A 106 -5.74 2.91 -11.41
CA LEU A 106 -7.14 3.28 -11.65
C LEU A 106 -7.97 2.06 -12.02
N GLU A 107 -7.35 1.11 -12.72
CA GLU A 107 -7.92 -0.17 -13.10
C GLU A 107 -8.46 -0.87 -11.85
N ARG A 108 -7.68 -0.86 -10.75
CA ARG A 108 -8.07 -1.41 -9.44
C ARG A 108 -9.11 -0.57 -8.72
N VAL A 109 -9.04 0.76 -8.84
CA VAL A 109 -10.08 1.64 -8.30
C VAL A 109 -11.43 1.36 -8.97
N ILE A 110 -11.46 1.18 -10.29
CA ILE A 110 -12.67 0.91 -11.07
C ILE A 110 -13.29 -0.43 -10.65
N GLU A 111 -12.47 -1.46 -10.37
CA GLU A 111 -12.95 -2.74 -9.84
C GLU A 111 -13.60 -2.60 -8.45
N ARG A 112 -13.10 -1.69 -7.61
CA ARG A 112 -13.54 -1.50 -6.22
C ARG A 112 -14.75 -0.58 -6.04
N VAL A 113 -15.00 0.33 -6.99
CA VAL A 113 -16.06 1.33 -6.86
C VAL A 113 -17.29 0.91 -7.66
N PRO A 114 -18.42 0.57 -7.00
CA PRO A 114 -19.66 0.27 -7.68
C PRO A 114 -20.15 1.49 -8.48
N ALA A 115 -20.69 1.27 -9.68
CA ALA A 115 -21.33 2.31 -10.48
C ALA A 115 -22.76 2.59 -9.98
N ASP A 116 -22.93 2.81 -8.68
CA ASP A 116 -24.24 2.92 -8.02
C ASP A 116 -24.69 4.37 -7.73
N GLY A 117 -23.92 5.35 -8.20
CA GLY A 117 -24.25 6.78 -8.09
C GLY A 117 -24.02 7.39 -6.71
N ARG A 118 -23.55 6.63 -5.70
CA ARG A 118 -23.22 7.19 -4.38
C ARG A 118 -22.08 8.21 -4.43
N ARG A 119 -21.20 8.08 -5.41
CA ARG A 119 -20.10 9.02 -5.68
C ARG A 119 -20.37 9.68 -7.03
N PRO A 120 -20.61 11.01 -7.09
CA PRO A 120 -20.93 11.71 -8.33
C PRO A 120 -19.88 11.55 -9.45
N LEU A 121 -18.61 11.41 -9.07
CA LEU A 121 -17.51 11.15 -10.00
C LEU A 121 -17.45 9.70 -10.47
N ALA A 122 -18.06 8.75 -9.76
CA ALA A 122 -18.07 7.32 -10.11
C ALA A 122 -19.26 6.92 -11.00
N SER A 123 -20.30 7.76 -11.07
CA SER A 123 -21.47 7.53 -11.94
C SER A 123 -21.17 7.68 -13.44
N ASP A 124 -20.07 8.35 -13.79
CA ASP A 124 -19.65 8.53 -15.18
C ASP A 124 -18.20 8.04 -15.34
N ARG A 125 -18.03 6.82 -15.85
CA ARG A 125 -16.70 6.19 -16.04
C ARG A 125 -15.80 7.00 -16.97
N THR A 126 -16.38 7.72 -17.94
CA THR A 126 -15.67 8.65 -18.82
C THR A 126 -15.21 9.92 -18.10
N GLN A 127 -15.86 10.35 -17.01
CA GLN A 127 -15.37 11.43 -16.13
C GLN A 127 -14.31 10.97 -15.11
N MET A 128 -14.24 9.65 -14.81
CA MET A 128 -13.10 9.08 -14.06
C MET A 128 -11.82 9.04 -14.91
N GLU A 129 -11.96 8.98 -16.23
CA GLU A 129 -10.85 8.94 -17.17
C GLU A 129 -10.24 10.33 -17.40
N GLN A 130 -9.14 10.57 -16.67
CA GLN A 130 -8.01 11.46 -16.96
C GLN A 130 -7.93 12.84 -16.23
N PRO A 131 -8.86 13.80 -16.30
CA PRO A 131 -8.60 15.15 -15.75
C PRO A 131 -8.48 15.20 -14.23
N SER A 132 -9.43 14.60 -13.51
CA SER A 132 -9.49 14.55 -12.05
C SER A 132 -8.38 13.67 -11.49
N ARG A 133 -8.17 12.47 -12.03
CA ARG A 133 -7.03 11.62 -11.63
C ARG A 133 -5.67 12.28 -11.91
N ARG A 134 -5.50 12.98 -13.03
CA ARG A 134 -4.25 13.73 -13.33
C ARG A 134 -4.07 14.89 -12.38
N ARG A 135 -5.13 15.63 -12.02
CA ARG A 135 -5.07 16.71 -11.03
C ARG A 135 -4.72 16.18 -9.66
N ASP A 136 -5.35 15.10 -9.21
CA ASP A 136 -5.04 14.45 -7.94
C ASP A 136 -3.59 13.97 -7.94
N ARG A 137 -3.17 13.18 -8.93
CA ARG A 137 -1.77 12.74 -9.03
C ARG A 137 -0.79 13.91 -9.07
N ARG A 138 -1.08 15.00 -9.79
CA ARG A 138 -0.23 16.20 -9.81
C ARG A 138 -0.16 16.89 -8.45
N ALA A 139 -1.27 17.00 -7.73
CA ALA A 139 -1.30 17.60 -6.40
C ALA A 139 -0.50 16.78 -5.39
N HIS A 140 -0.53 15.45 -5.49
CA HIS A 140 0.25 14.56 -4.65
C HIS A 140 1.72 14.51 -5.10
N SER A 141 2.02 14.49 -6.40
CA SER A 141 3.40 14.45 -6.92
C SER A 141 4.14 15.78 -6.81
N GLY A 142 3.42 16.90 -6.63
CA GLY A 142 4.00 18.23 -6.40
C GLY A 142 4.39 18.48 -4.94
N VAL A 143 4.20 17.50 -4.06
CA VAL A 143 4.70 17.54 -2.68
C VAL A 143 6.10 16.97 -2.65
N ASP A 144 7.00 17.65 -1.93
CA ASP A 144 8.31 17.12 -1.61
C ASP A 144 8.16 16.09 -0.48
N TRP A 145 7.86 14.85 -0.87
CA TRP A 145 7.71 13.75 0.08
C TRP A 145 9.05 13.47 0.74
N VAL A 146 9.09 13.53 2.07
CA VAL A 146 10.33 13.36 2.85
C VAL A 146 10.95 11.97 2.67
N LEU A 147 10.15 10.97 2.29
CA LEU A 147 10.61 9.61 2.02
C LEU A 147 9.64 8.88 1.09
N LYS A 148 10.16 8.31 -0.01
CA LYS A 148 9.41 7.49 -0.96
C LYS A 148 9.96 6.07 -0.99
N TYR A 149 9.16 5.12 -0.49
CA TYR A 149 9.45 3.70 -0.58
C TYR A 149 8.97 3.11 -1.91
N LEU A 150 9.81 2.29 -2.54
CA LEU A 150 9.41 1.35 -3.59
C LEU A 150 9.15 -0.01 -2.94
N VAL A 151 7.90 -0.49 -2.96
CA VAL A 151 7.53 -1.79 -2.37
C VAL A 151 7.29 -2.79 -3.49
N ILE A 152 8.04 -3.90 -3.50
CA ILE A 152 7.93 -4.96 -4.50
C ILE A 152 7.88 -6.31 -3.79
N SER A 153 7.07 -7.23 -4.30
CA SER A 153 6.92 -8.60 -3.80
C SER A 153 6.69 -9.55 -4.97
N ASP A 154 6.95 -10.85 -4.77
CA ASP A 154 6.51 -11.93 -5.66
C ASP A 154 7.00 -11.73 -7.11
N ILE A 155 8.28 -11.37 -7.26
CA ILE A 155 8.93 -11.12 -8.56
C ILE A 155 9.01 -12.42 -9.37
N HIS A 156 9.23 -13.55 -8.69
CA HIS A 156 9.17 -14.88 -9.28
C HIS A 156 10.00 -15.02 -10.56
N ALA A 157 11.28 -14.63 -10.48
CA ALA A 157 12.25 -14.75 -11.57
C ALA A 157 11.78 -14.12 -12.91
N ASN A 158 10.86 -13.15 -12.86
CA ASN A 158 10.33 -12.43 -14.01
C ASN A 158 11.07 -11.10 -14.19
N LEU A 159 12.16 -11.13 -14.93
CA LEU A 159 13.02 -9.97 -15.12
C LEU A 159 12.32 -8.86 -15.91
N GLU A 160 11.54 -9.21 -16.93
CA GLU A 160 10.81 -8.24 -17.75
C GLU A 160 9.77 -7.47 -16.93
N ALA A 161 9.03 -8.15 -16.06
CA ALA A 161 8.08 -7.51 -15.16
C ALA A 161 8.81 -6.60 -14.16
N LEU A 162 9.94 -7.04 -13.60
CA LEU A 162 10.75 -6.23 -12.70
C LEU A 162 11.22 -4.95 -13.38
N GLU A 163 11.78 -5.04 -14.60
CA GLU A 163 12.21 -3.85 -15.34
C GLU A 163 11.05 -2.92 -15.69
N ALA A 164 9.89 -3.46 -16.07
CA ALA A 164 8.70 -2.66 -16.33
C ALA A 164 8.26 -1.88 -15.06
N VAL A 165 8.27 -2.54 -13.90
CA VAL A 165 7.94 -1.90 -12.60
C VAL A 165 8.95 -0.83 -12.25
N LEU A 166 10.25 -1.10 -12.38
CA LEU A 166 11.31 -0.15 -12.03
C LEU A 166 11.28 1.09 -12.93
N ASN A 167 11.02 0.91 -14.22
CA ASN A 167 10.83 2.03 -15.15
C ASN A 167 9.59 2.87 -14.81
N ALA A 168 8.50 2.23 -14.36
CA ALA A 168 7.28 2.93 -13.98
C ALA A 168 7.37 3.64 -12.61
N ALA A 169 8.17 3.12 -11.68
CA ALA A 169 8.30 3.66 -10.31
C ALA A 169 8.96 5.05 -10.28
N GLY A 170 9.88 5.31 -11.21
CA GLY A 170 10.70 6.52 -11.23
C GLY A 170 11.62 6.62 -10.01
N HIS A 171 11.84 7.84 -9.50
CA HIS A 171 12.66 8.06 -8.31
C HIS A 171 12.03 7.45 -7.05
N TYR A 172 12.83 6.82 -6.20
CA TYR A 172 12.50 6.35 -4.85
C TYR A 172 13.76 6.46 -3.98
N ASP A 173 13.57 6.56 -2.66
CA ASP A 173 14.68 6.76 -1.72
C ASP A 173 15.16 5.43 -1.12
N HIS A 174 14.25 4.47 -0.98
CA HIS A 174 14.55 3.14 -0.42
C HIS A 174 13.58 2.08 -0.96
N ALA A 175 14.08 0.89 -1.29
CA ALA A 175 13.25 -0.23 -1.75
C ALA A 175 12.97 -1.23 -0.61
N LEU A 176 11.77 -1.78 -0.58
CA LEU A 176 11.32 -2.83 0.31
C LEU A 176 10.94 -4.03 -0.55
N VAL A 177 11.71 -5.12 -0.45
CA VAL A 177 11.52 -6.34 -1.24
C VAL A 177 10.99 -7.43 -0.32
N LEU A 178 9.76 -7.84 -0.57
CA LEU A 178 8.92 -8.63 0.34
C LEU A 178 9.01 -10.14 0.10
N GLY A 179 10.08 -10.61 -0.55
CA GLY A 179 10.32 -12.03 -0.81
C GLY A 179 9.74 -12.53 -2.13
N ASP A 180 9.95 -13.83 -2.36
CA ASP A 180 9.63 -14.56 -3.58
C ASP A 180 10.27 -13.91 -4.82
N LEU A 181 11.59 -13.77 -4.73
CA LEU A 181 12.44 -13.31 -5.82
C LEU A 181 12.53 -14.34 -6.94
N VAL A 182 12.44 -15.62 -6.59
CA VAL A 182 12.64 -16.75 -7.52
C VAL A 182 11.42 -17.68 -7.58
N GLY A 183 11.51 -18.71 -8.43
CA GLY A 183 10.40 -19.62 -8.72
C GLY A 183 9.50 -19.12 -9.86
N TYR A 184 8.84 -20.05 -10.55
CA TYR A 184 8.04 -19.85 -11.76
C TYR A 184 8.78 -19.28 -12.98
N GLY A 185 9.35 -18.08 -12.91
CA GLY A 185 10.01 -17.40 -14.03
C GLY A 185 11.37 -17.99 -14.40
N ALA A 186 11.89 -17.55 -15.56
CA ALA A 186 13.05 -18.15 -16.21
C ALA A 186 14.40 -17.54 -15.77
N ASP A 187 14.40 -16.36 -15.13
CA ASP A 187 15.61 -15.57 -14.93
C ASP A 187 15.99 -15.33 -13.46
N PRO A 188 16.10 -16.38 -12.61
CA PRO A 188 16.31 -16.20 -11.17
C PRO A 188 17.63 -15.49 -10.85
N ASN A 189 18.72 -15.81 -11.55
CA ASN A 189 20.03 -15.16 -11.32
C ASN A 189 20.02 -13.69 -11.72
N ALA A 190 19.45 -13.36 -12.89
CA ALA A 190 19.39 -11.98 -13.37
C ALA A 190 18.47 -11.11 -12.51
N VAL A 191 17.35 -11.67 -12.00
CA VAL A 191 16.51 -10.99 -11.02
C VAL A 191 17.29 -10.70 -9.73
N ILE A 192 18.03 -11.67 -9.20
CA ILE A 192 18.85 -11.50 -7.99
C ILE A 192 19.90 -10.40 -8.21
N GLU A 193 20.64 -10.43 -9.32
CA GLU A 193 21.60 -9.38 -9.68
C GLU A 193 20.93 -8.02 -9.75
N ARG A 194 19.75 -7.96 -10.39
CA ARG A 194 19.04 -6.70 -10.61
C ARG A 194 18.47 -6.10 -9.34
N VAL A 195 17.95 -6.90 -8.41
CA VAL A 195 17.46 -6.39 -7.12
C VAL A 195 18.61 -6.01 -6.20
N ARG A 196 19.75 -6.73 -6.24
CA ARG A 196 20.95 -6.38 -5.48
C ARG A 196 21.58 -5.08 -5.96
N SER A 197 21.35 -4.69 -7.21
CA SER A 197 21.80 -3.42 -7.78
C SER A 197 20.85 -2.26 -7.51
N LEU A 198 19.72 -2.47 -6.83
CA LEU A 198 18.87 -1.37 -6.38
C LEU A 198 19.65 -0.53 -5.35
N GLY A 199 19.18 0.70 -5.13
CA GLY A 199 19.74 1.58 -4.11
C GLY A 199 19.55 1.01 -2.68
N PRO A 200 19.47 1.87 -1.66
CA PRO A 200 19.14 1.43 -0.30
C PRO A 200 17.92 0.50 -0.30
N THR A 201 18.11 -0.75 0.14
CA THR A 201 17.08 -1.79 0.04
C THR A 201 17.02 -2.63 1.30
N THR A 202 15.80 -2.92 1.77
CA THR A 202 15.53 -3.91 2.81
C THR A 202 14.88 -5.13 2.17
N PHE A 203 15.50 -6.28 2.34
CA PHE A 203 15.00 -7.56 1.84
C PHE A 203 14.44 -8.39 2.99
N ILE A 204 13.45 -9.21 2.67
CA ILE A 204 13.06 -10.41 3.41
C ILE A 204 12.93 -11.56 2.43
N ARG A 205 13.04 -12.79 2.92
CA ARG A 205 12.79 -13.98 2.12
C ARG A 205 11.30 -14.28 1.99
N GLY A 206 10.91 -14.94 0.91
CA GLY A 206 9.64 -15.64 0.77
C GLY A 206 9.79 -17.16 0.78
N ASN A 207 8.68 -17.88 0.64
CA ASN A 207 8.68 -19.34 0.68
C ASN A 207 9.42 -19.95 -0.52
N HIS A 208 9.31 -19.35 -1.72
CA HIS A 208 10.08 -19.80 -2.88
C HIS A 208 11.58 -19.56 -2.68
N ASP A 209 11.98 -18.47 -2.04
CA ASP A 209 13.40 -18.21 -1.75
C ASP A 209 14.00 -19.25 -0.80
N LYS A 210 13.23 -19.66 0.24
CA LYS A 210 13.63 -20.72 1.18
C LYS A 210 13.84 -22.06 0.47
N VAL A 211 12.87 -22.48 -0.35
CA VAL A 211 12.94 -23.77 -1.05
C VAL A 211 13.98 -23.75 -2.17
N GLY A 212 14.04 -22.66 -2.95
CA GLY A 212 15.01 -22.50 -4.04
C GLY A 212 16.46 -22.46 -3.56
N SER A 213 16.70 -21.90 -2.37
CA SER A 213 18.02 -21.89 -1.74
C SER A 213 18.41 -23.20 -1.04
N GLY A 214 17.43 -24.09 -0.79
CA GLY A 214 17.61 -25.36 -0.10
C GLY A 214 17.50 -25.31 1.43
N LEU A 215 16.94 -24.22 1.98
CA LEU A 215 16.65 -24.12 3.42
C LEU A 215 15.45 -24.99 3.83
N GLU A 216 14.50 -25.22 2.93
CA GLU A 216 13.30 -26.03 3.14
C GLU A 216 13.04 -26.95 1.95
N THR A 217 12.20 -27.96 2.16
CA THR A 217 11.74 -28.90 1.14
C THR A 217 10.55 -28.33 0.37
N THR A 218 10.18 -28.96 -0.73
CA THR A 218 8.99 -28.60 -1.53
C THR A 218 7.68 -29.04 -0.88
N ASP A 219 7.67 -29.33 0.42
CA ASP A 219 6.48 -29.76 1.15
C ASP A 219 5.49 -28.59 1.24
N GLY A 220 4.23 -28.84 0.89
CA GLY A 220 3.19 -27.81 0.81
C GLY A 220 3.11 -27.07 -0.54
N PHE A 221 4.07 -27.26 -1.45
CA PHE A 221 4.00 -26.68 -2.80
C PHE A 221 3.03 -27.48 -3.67
N ASN A 222 2.23 -26.77 -4.47
CA ASN A 222 1.45 -27.41 -5.52
C ASN A 222 2.38 -27.97 -6.61
N TYR A 223 1.85 -28.86 -7.46
CA TYR A 223 2.62 -29.54 -8.50
C TYR A 223 3.43 -28.59 -9.41
N LEU A 224 2.84 -27.48 -9.84
CA LEU A 224 3.50 -26.50 -10.70
C LEU A 224 4.59 -25.74 -9.96
N ALA A 225 4.29 -25.25 -8.76
CA ALA A 225 5.23 -24.54 -7.91
C ALA A 225 6.45 -25.40 -7.59
N ARG A 226 6.23 -26.68 -7.27
CA ARG A 226 7.26 -27.66 -6.97
C ARG A 226 8.22 -27.85 -8.14
N HIS A 227 7.70 -28.12 -9.34
CA HIS A 227 8.58 -28.32 -10.49
C HIS A 227 9.33 -27.06 -10.90
N ALA A 228 8.67 -25.91 -10.81
CA ALA A 228 9.32 -24.64 -11.10
C ALA A 228 10.46 -24.36 -10.12
N ILE A 229 10.26 -24.57 -8.81
CA ILE A 229 11.29 -24.28 -7.82
C ILE A 229 12.43 -25.31 -7.84
N GLU A 230 12.14 -26.58 -8.16
CA GLU A 230 13.17 -27.60 -8.41
C GLU A 230 14.08 -27.21 -9.59
N TRP A 231 13.48 -26.70 -10.69
CA TRP A 231 14.26 -26.18 -11.81
C TRP A 231 15.08 -24.94 -11.40
N THR A 232 14.46 -23.98 -10.72
CA THR A 232 15.12 -22.77 -10.22
C THR A 232 16.33 -23.12 -9.35
N ALA A 233 16.18 -24.05 -8.40
CA ALA A 233 17.27 -24.47 -7.52
C ALA A 233 18.48 -24.98 -8.32
N ASN A 234 18.25 -25.72 -9.39
CA ASN A 234 19.32 -26.22 -10.28
C ASN A 234 19.93 -25.13 -11.17
N SER A 235 19.20 -24.06 -11.46
CA SER A 235 19.66 -22.93 -12.28
C SER A 235 20.44 -21.87 -11.49
N LEU A 236 20.25 -21.80 -10.17
CA LEU A 236 20.94 -20.82 -9.31
C LEU A 236 22.45 -21.07 -9.24
N THR A 237 23.24 -19.99 -9.33
CA THR A 237 24.67 -20.06 -8.98
C THR A 237 24.83 -20.31 -7.48
N ASP A 238 25.98 -20.85 -7.07
CA ASP A 238 26.27 -21.08 -5.65
C ASP A 238 26.25 -19.78 -4.84
N GLU A 239 26.75 -18.68 -5.42
CA GLU A 239 26.69 -17.35 -4.79
C GLU A 239 25.25 -16.91 -4.55
N HIS A 240 24.40 -16.99 -5.58
CA HIS A 240 23.01 -16.55 -5.49
C HIS A 240 22.19 -17.43 -4.56
N ARG A 241 22.46 -18.75 -4.54
CA ARG A 241 21.86 -19.68 -3.61
C ARG A 241 22.20 -19.31 -2.16
N GLN A 242 23.48 -19.08 -1.87
CA GLN A 242 23.94 -18.68 -0.53
C GLN A 242 23.37 -17.33 -0.11
N TRP A 243 23.28 -16.39 -1.05
CA TRP A 243 22.69 -15.08 -0.79
C TRP A 243 21.19 -15.18 -0.46
N LEU A 244 20.41 -15.96 -1.23
CA LEU A 244 19.00 -16.22 -0.93
C LEU A 244 18.83 -16.88 0.45
N ALA A 245 19.68 -17.87 0.78
CA ALA A 245 19.65 -18.54 2.08
C ALA A 245 19.94 -17.60 3.25
N ALA A 246 20.67 -16.50 3.01
CA ALA A 246 21.03 -15.51 4.01
C ALA A 246 19.98 -14.38 4.16
N LEU A 247 18.95 -14.33 3.32
CA LEU A 247 17.89 -13.34 3.44
C LEU A 247 17.15 -13.49 4.78
N PRO A 248 16.83 -12.39 5.46
CA PRO A 248 16.22 -12.46 6.77
C PRO A 248 14.79 -12.99 6.69
N GLN A 249 14.44 -13.81 7.67
CA GLN A 249 13.06 -14.19 7.95
C GLN A 249 12.26 -12.96 8.41
N GLY A 250 11.08 -12.76 7.82
CA GLY A 250 10.14 -11.72 8.26
C GLY A 250 9.42 -12.08 9.58
N PRO A 251 8.80 -11.11 10.27
CA PRO A 251 8.79 -9.69 9.95
C PRO A 251 10.12 -8.97 10.29
N VAL A 252 10.51 -8.02 9.44
CA VAL A 252 11.64 -7.12 9.66
C VAL A 252 11.13 -5.69 9.85
N VAL A 253 11.60 -5.03 10.91
CA VAL A 253 11.30 -3.61 11.16
C VAL A 253 12.14 -2.75 10.22
N VAL A 254 11.48 -1.87 9.46
CA VAL A 254 12.14 -0.89 8.59
C VAL A 254 12.41 0.39 9.36
N ASP A 255 11.40 0.93 10.03
CA ASP A 255 11.49 2.14 10.84
C ASP A 255 10.45 2.17 11.97
N ASP A 256 10.18 3.35 12.52
CA ASP A 256 9.20 3.52 13.60
C ASP A 256 7.75 3.22 13.20
N LEU A 257 7.42 3.36 11.91
CA LEU A 257 6.10 3.21 11.33
C LEU A 257 5.93 1.89 10.57
N VAL A 258 6.96 1.39 9.90
CA VAL A 258 6.87 0.31 8.91
C VAL A 258 7.62 -0.93 9.36
N GLU A 259 6.98 -2.09 9.20
CA GLU A 259 7.64 -3.40 9.11
C GLU A 259 7.15 -4.15 7.88
N ILE A 260 7.92 -5.15 7.46
CA ILE A 260 7.63 -5.96 6.27
C ILE A 260 7.68 -7.45 6.62
N CYS A 261 6.78 -8.25 6.02
CA CYS A 261 6.78 -9.72 6.05
C CYS A 261 6.37 -10.25 4.68
N HIS A 262 6.63 -11.53 4.39
CA HIS A 262 6.25 -12.13 3.12
C HIS A 262 4.78 -12.54 3.15
N GLY A 263 4.43 -13.53 3.98
CA GLY A 263 3.04 -13.92 4.27
C GLY A 263 2.37 -13.02 5.29
N ALA A 264 2.46 -13.38 6.58
CA ALA A 264 1.84 -12.65 7.67
C ALA A 264 2.85 -12.29 8.77
N PRO A 265 2.61 -11.24 9.58
CA PRO A 265 3.53 -10.85 10.66
C PRO A 265 3.60 -11.87 11.81
N PHE A 266 2.69 -12.86 11.84
CA PHE A 266 2.72 -13.98 12.79
C PHE A 266 3.27 -15.28 12.20
N ASP A 267 3.38 -15.39 10.87
CA ASP A 267 3.85 -16.57 10.15
C ASP A 267 4.18 -16.18 8.69
N GLU A 268 5.43 -16.38 8.25
CA GLU A 268 5.90 -15.89 6.94
C GLU A 268 5.32 -16.66 5.74
N ASP A 269 4.69 -17.83 5.97
CA ASP A 269 4.12 -18.69 4.91
C ASP A 269 2.58 -18.65 4.89
N VAL A 270 1.95 -17.84 5.75
CA VAL A 270 0.48 -17.73 5.79
C VAL A 270 -0.01 -16.62 4.87
N TYR A 271 -0.92 -16.98 3.98
CA TYR A 271 -1.69 -16.03 3.19
C TYR A 271 -2.69 -15.25 4.04
N ILE A 272 -2.88 -13.97 3.74
CA ILE A 272 -3.95 -13.14 4.31
C ILE A 272 -5.01 -12.89 3.22
N PHE A 273 -6.10 -13.66 3.24
CA PHE A 273 -7.19 -13.49 2.26
C PHE A 273 -8.50 -12.96 2.86
N ASP A 274 -8.69 -13.06 4.17
CA ASP A 274 -9.94 -12.68 4.83
C ASP A 274 -9.75 -11.69 5.99
N GLU A 275 -10.88 -11.21 6.54
CA GLU A 275 -10.89 -10.24 7.63
C GLU A 275 -10.31 -10.81 8.93
N LEU A 276 -10.44 -12.12 9.17
CA LEU A 276 -9.93 -12.75 10.39
C LEU A 276 -8.40 -12.80 10.36
N ASP A 277 -7.83 -13.21 9.23
CA ASP A 277 -6.38 -13.22 9.01
C ASP A 277 -5.82 -11.80 9.08
N ALA A 278 -6.48 -10.83 8.44
CA ALA A 278 -6.08 -9.43 8.49
C ALA A 278 -6.13 -8.90 9.92
N MET A 279 -7.20 -9.18 10.67
CA MET A 279 -7.30 -8.78 12.09
C MET A 279 -6.23 -9.41 12.96
N ARG A 280 -5.86 -10.68 12.70
CA ARG A 280 -4.78 -11.35 13.41
C ARG A 280 -3.45 -10.69 13.10
N GLY A 281 -3.17 -10.43 11.83
CA GLY A 281 -1.97 -9.72 11.38
C GLY A 281 -1.86 -8.32 12.00
N ILE A 282 -2.96 -7.58 12.00
CA ILE A 282 -3.08 -6.27 12.65
C ILE A 282 -2.82 -6.37 14.15
N ARG A 283 -3.13 -7.47 14.84
CA ARG A 283 -2.84 -7.60 16.27
C ARG A 283 -1.40 -8.00 16.56
N THR A 284 -0.78 -8.80 15.70
CA THR A 284 0.55 -9.37 15.92
C THR A 284 1.69 -8.51 15.38
N ALA A 285 1.41 -7.65 14.41
CA ALA A 285 2.37 -6.67 13.92
C ALA A 285 3.01 -5.91 15.11
N ARG A 286 4.24 -5.45 14.98
CA ARG A 286 4.98 -4.61 15.94
C ARG A 286 5.01 -3.14 15.54
N ARG A 287 4.74 -2.83 14.27
CA ARG A 287 4.72 -1.45 13.76
C ARG A 287 3.35 -0.99 13.29
N PRO A 288 3.06 0.32 13.29
CA PRO A 288 1.80 0.88 12.80
C PRO A 288 1.35 0.32 11.44
N LEU A 289 2.27 0.25 10.47
CA LEU A 289 2.07 -0.30 9.14
C LEU A 289 2.88 -1.59 8.98
N CYS A 290 2.21 -2.67 8.56
CA CYS A 290 2.86 -3.92 8.16
C CYS A 290 2.56 -4.14 6.68
N LEU A 291 3.59 -4.14 5.85
CA LEU A 291 3.48 -4.47 4.43
C LEU A 291 3.71 -5.97 4.25
N PHE A 292 2.90 -6.59 3.38
CA PHE A 292 2.96 -8.03 3.13
C PHE A 292 2.73 -8.36 1.65
N GLY A 293 3.14 -9.56 1.26
CA GLY A 293 3.09 -10.11 -0.10
C GLY A 293 2.34 -11.45 -0.16
N HIS A 294 2.92 -12.43 -0.85
CA HIS A 294 2.53 -13.85 -0.89
C HIS A 294 1.18 -14.15 -1.59
N THR A 295 0.16 -13.32 -1.41
CA THR A 295 -1.17 -13.51 -2.02
C THR A 295 -1.21 -13.21 -3.51
N HIS A 296 -0.20 -12.50 -4.04
CA HIS A 296 -0.15 -11.95 -5.40
C HIS A 296 -1.33 -11.01 -5.73
N VAL A 297 -2.03 -10.52 -4.69
CA VAL A 297 -3.18 -9.62 -4.81
C VAL A 297 -2.91 -8.37 -3.98
N VAL A 298 -3.12 -7.20 -4.59
CA VAL A 298 -3.00 -5.93 -3.87
C VAL A 298 -4.17 -5.78 -2.90
N ALA A 299 -3.88 -5.95 -1.61
CA ALA A 299 -4.82 -5.78 -0.50
C ALA A 299 -4.38 -4.64 0.43
N ALA A 300 -5.33 -3.92 1.02
CA ALA A 300 -5.11 -2.82 1.96
C ALA A 300 -6.26 -2.71 2.97
#